data_AF-A0ABD5S2P9-F1
#
_entry.id   AF-A0ABD5S2P9-F1
#
_cell.length_a   1.000
_cell.length_b   1.000
_cell.length_c   1.000
_cell.angle_alpha   90.00
_cell.angle_beta   90.00
_cell.angle_gamma   90.00
#
_symmetry.space_group_name_H-M   'P 1'
#
loop_
_entity.id
_entity.type
_entity.pdbx_description
1 polymer ?
#
loop_
_entity_poly.entity_id
_entity_poly.type
_entity_poly.pdbx_seq_one_letter_code
_entity_poly.pdbx_strand_id
1 'polypeptide(L)'
;PHVTWWGGLILGAIGGALVLPAYRFTVDTLKIDDVCGVFAVHGVAGAVGTALIPIFGVGGFMGVNQLIMQVVGVLVIALWTIVASGATFAVADAVFGLRVSEEEEMEGLDQGEHGVTTYPEFIGDTGPESALGRGVADGGNIKTDGGVTDDPAADDGGVSDE
;
A
#
# COMPACT_ATOMS: atom_id res chain seq x y z
N PRO A 1 -0.48 -25.30 21.25
CA PRO A 1 -0.99 -25.07 19.87
C PRO A 1 -2.41 -25.63 19.71
N HIS A 2 -3.32 -24.86 19.10
CA HIS A 2 -4.70 -25.30 18.82
C HIS A 2 -4.80 -26.13 17.53
N VAL A 3 -3.87 -25.93 16.60
CA VAL A 3 -3.81 -26.57 15.27
C VAL A 3 -2.56 -27.45 15.16
N THR A 4 -2.64 -28.55 14.42
CA THR A 4 -1.49 -29.42 14.11
C THR A 4 -0.44 -28.70 13.25
N TRP A 5 0.83 -29.08 13.36
CA TRP A 5 1.90 -28.43 12.58
C TRP A 5 1.67 -28.56 11.06
N TRP A 6 1.23 -29.72 10.59
CA TRP A 6 0.90 -29.96 9.19
C TRP A 6 -0.38 -29.25 8.76
N GLY A 7 -1.35 -29.10 9.68
CA GLY A 7 -2.55 -28.31 9.47
C GLY A 7 -2.23 -26.84 9.28
N GLY A 8 -1.28 -26.30 10.04
CA GLY A 8 -0.76 -24.94 9.85
C GLY A 8 -0.16 -24.72 8.45
N LEU A 9 0.58 -25.70 7.90
CA LEU A 9 1.10 -25.65 6.53
C LEU A 9 -0.04 -25.61 5.50
N ILE A 10 -1.07 -26.43 5.67
CA ILE A 10 -2.23 -26.47 4.77
C ILE A 10 -3.02 -25.16 4.84
N LEU A 11 -3.26 -24.62 6.04
CA LEU A 11 -3.95 -23.33 6.22
C LEU A 11 -3.16 -22.19 5.57
N GLY A 12 -1.83 -22.18 5.70
CA GLY A 12 -0.97 -21.22 5.01
C GLY A 12 -1.05 -21.35 3.49
N ALA A 13 -1.04 -22.57 2.95
CA ALA A 13 -1.17 -22.82 1.52
C ALA A 13 -2.56 -22.39 0.98
N ILE A 14 -3.63 -22.69 1.70
CA ILE A 14 -4.99 -22.24 1.38
C ILE A 14 -5.08 -20.71 1.42
N GLY A 15 -4.55 -20.10 2.48
CA GLY A 15 -4.51 -18.64 2.63
C GLY A 15 -3.81 -17.96 1.47
N GLY A 16 -2.60 -18.42 1.12
CA GLY A 16 -1.84 -17.91 -0.02
C GLY A 16 -2.53 -18.12 -1.37
N ALA A 17 -3.11 -19.30 -1.60
CA ALA A 17 -3.83 -19.60 -2.84
C ALA A 17 -5.09 -18.75 -3.03
N LEU A 18 -5.72 -18.32 -1.93
CA LEU A 18 -6.92 -17.48 -1.94
C LEU A 18 -6.65 -15.99 -2.20
N VAL A 19 -5.43 -15.50 -1.97
CA VAL A 19 -5.11 -14.06 -2.10
C VAL A 19 -5.43 -13.54 -3.50
N LEU A 20 -4.92 -14.18 -4.55
CA LEU A 20 -5.13 -13.72 -5.93
C LEU A 20 -6.61 -13.70 -6.36
N PRO A 21 -7.40 -14.78 -6.17
CA PRO A 21 -8.81 -14.73 -6.52
C PRO A 21 -9.60 -13.75 -5.65
N ALA A 22 -9.27 -13.61 -4.36
CA ALA A 22 -9.90 -12.62 -3.48
C ALA A 22 -9.60 -11.18 -3.91
N TYR A 23 -8.35 -10.88 -4.27
CA TYR A 23 -7.93 -9.58 -4.77
C TYR A 23 -8.66 -9.23 -6.08
N ARG A 24 -8.68 -10.15 -7.06
CA ARG A 24 -9.41 -9.94 -8.32
C ARG A 24 -10.91 -9.76 -8.12
N PHE A 25 -11.50 -10.52 -7.21
CA PHE A 25 -12.90 -10.31 -6.87
C PHE A 25 -13.12 -8.88 -6.30
N THR A 26 -12.24 -8.43 -5.41
CA THR A 26 -12.34 -7.11 -4.77
C THR A 26 -12.14 -5.97 -5.77
N VAL A 27 -11.07 -6.00 -6.56
CA VAL A 27 -10.73 -4.93 -7.49
C VAL A 27 -11.52 -5.02 -8.79
N ASP A 28 -11.54 -6.18 -9.45
CA ASP A 28 -12.13 -6.29 -10.79
C ASP A 28 -13.66 -6.35 -10.74
N THR A 29 -14.23 -7.02 -9.72
CA THR A 29 -15.67 -7.26 -9.61
C THR A 29 -16.38 -6.23 -8.72
N LEU A 30 -15.88 -6.00 -7.50
CA LEU A 30 -16.49 -5.03 -6.59
C LEU A 30 -16.10 -3.58 -6.90
N LYS A 31 -15.07 -3.36 -7.73
CA LYS A 31 -14.52 -2.02 -8.05
C LYS A 31 -14.06 -1.27 -6.79
N ILE A 32 -13.54 -2.02 -5.82
CA ILE A 32 -12.95 -1.47 -4.60
C ILE A 32 -11.44 -1.46 -4.81
N ASP A 33 -10.85 -0.27 -4.81
CA ASP A 33 -9.41 -0.07 -4.94
C ASP A 33 -8.72 -0.28 -3.59
N ASP A 34 -8.30 -1.52 -3.34
CA ASP A 34 -7.55 -1.93 -2.16
C ASP A 34 -6.05 -1.80 -2.45
N VAL A 35 -5.49 -0.60 -2.25
CA VAL A 35 -4.14 -0.17 -2.63
C VAL A 35 -3.05 -1.19 -2.28
N CYS A 36 -3.15 -1.86 -1.13
CA CYS A 36 -2.16 -2.84 -0.67
C CYS A 36 -2.70 -4.29 -0.66
N GLY A 37 -3.92 -4.53 -1.15
CA GLY A 37 -4.55 -5.84 -1.11
C GLY A 37 -4.84 -6.35 0.32
N VAL A 38 -5.01 -5.45 1.28
CA VAL A 38 -5.16 -5.75 2.72
C VAL A 38 -6.36 -6.65 2.96
N PHE A 39 -7.48 -6.40 2.28
CA PHE A 39 -8.67 -7.21 2.42
C PHE A 39 -8.46 -8.64 1.92
N ALA A 40 -7.71 -8.84 0.84
CA ALA A 40 -7.42 -10.17 0.31
C ALA A 40 -6.50 -10.98 1.26
N VAL A 41 -5.39 -10.38 1.71
CA VAL A 41 -4.37 -11.07 2.53
C VAL A 41 -4.72 -11.20 4.01
N HIS A 42 -5.50 -10.26 4.57
CA HIS A 42 -5.88 -10.28 5.99
C HIS A 42 -7.35 -10.62 6.18
N GLY A 43 -8.24 -9.97 5.44
CA GLY A 43 -9.68 -10.18 5.54
C GLY A 43 -10.08 -11.59 5.13
N VAL A 44 -9.90 -11.93 3.84
CA VAL A 44 -10.35 -13.21 3.29
C VAL A 44 -9.50 -14.38 3.81
N ALA A 45 -8.17 -14.30 3.72
CA ALA A 45 -7.31 -15.37 4.20
C ALA A 45 -7.44 -15.59 5.72
N GLY A 46 -7.59 -14.51 6.51
CA GLY A 46 -7.83 -14.60 7.95
C GLY A 46 -9.19 -15.19 8.31
N ALA A 47 -10.25 -14.80 7.59
CA ALA A 47 -11.59 -15.36 7.75
C ALA A 47 -11.62 -16.87 7.47
N VAL A 48 -11.05 -17.30 6.33
CA VAL A 48 -10.99 -18.71 5.96
C VAL A 48 -10.09 -19.50 6.90
N GLY A 49 -8.91 -18.96 7.25
CA GLY A 49 -8.01 -19.59 8.20
C GLY A 49 -8.67 -19.84 9.55
N THR A 50 -9.37 -18.84 10.09
CA THR A 50 -10.12 -18.94 11.36
C THR A 50 -11.26 -19.95 11.28
N ALA A 51 -12.06 -19.91 10.20
CA ALA A 51 -13.15 -20.85 9.99
C ALA A 51 -12.67 -22.31 9.93
N LEU A 52 -11.48 -22.57 9.40
CA LEU A 52 -10.94 -23.92 9.23
C LEU A 52 -10.16 -24.44 10.45
N ILE A 53 -9.92 -23.64 11.49
CA ILE A 53 -9.24 -24.08 12.74
C ILE A 53 -9.79 -25.42 13.26
N PRO A 54 -11.13 -25.62 13.37
CA PRO A 54 -11.71 -26.83 13.96
C PRO A 54 -11.42 -28.12 13.17
N ILE A 55 -11.04 -28.00 11.89
CA ILE A 55 -10.71 -29.15 11.02
C ILE A 55 -9.31 -29.70 11.35
N PHE A 56 -8.37 -28.82 11.66
CA PHE A 56 -6.96 -29.17 11.86
C PHE A 56 -6.54 -29.16 13.34
N GLY A 57 -7.49 -29.35 14.25
CA GLY A 57 -7.23 -29.38 15.69
C GLY A 57 -6.19 -30.44 16.09
N VAL A 58 -5.37 -30.17 17.12
CA VAL A 58 -4.35 -31.12 17.60
C VAL A 58 -4.93 -32.47 18.05
N GLY A 59 -6.18 -32.46 18.54
CA GLY A 59 -6.93 -33.66 18.90
C GLY A 59 -7.76 -34.26 17.76
N GLY A 60 -7.56 -33.81 16.52
CA GLY A 60 -8.43 -34.09 15.37
C GLY A 60 -9.55 -33.06 15.24
N PHE A 61 -10.58 -33.43 14.47
CA PHE A 61 -11.74 -32.58 14.23
C PHE A 61 -12.42 -32.20 15.55
N MET A 62 -12.53 -30.90 15.81
CA MET A 62 -13.05 -30.35 17.08
C MET A 62 -14.59 -30.37 17.17
N GLY A 63 -15.27 -30.94 16.17
CA GLY A 63 -16.72 -31.06 16.11
C GLY A 63 -17.40 -29.93 15.35
N VAL A 64 -18.60 -30.20 14.84
CA VAL A 64 -19.40 -29.27 14.03
C VAL A 64 -19.76 -28.00 14.82
N ASN A 65 -20.01 -28.13 16.12
CA ASN A 65 -20.32 -26.97 16.96
C ASN A 65 -19.16 -25.96 16.98
N GLN A 66 -17.91 -26.42 17.07
CA GLN A 66 -16.74 -25.53 17.01
C GLN A 66 -16.60 -24.88 15.64
N LEU A 67 -16.86 -25.62 14.55
CA LEU A 67 -16.88 -25.06 13.19
C LEU A 67 -17.90 -23.92 13.06
N ILE A 68 -19.13 -24.14 13.54
CA ILE A 68 -20.17 -23.11 13.55
C ILE A 68 -19.75 -21.90 14.37
N MET A 69 -19.18 -22.11 15.56
CA MET A 69 -18.74 -21.01 16.43
C MET A 69 -17.64 -20.15 15.78
N GLN A 70 -16.70 -20.76 15.05
CA GLN A 70 -15.67 -20.00 14.32
C GLN A 70 -16.28 -19.16 13.19
N VAL A 71 -17.19 -19.74 12.40
CA VAL A 71 -17.88 -19.01 11.34
C VAL A 71 -18.70 -17.85 11.91
N VAL A 72 -19.44 -18.08 13.00
CA VAL A 72 -20.19 -17.02 13.69
C VAL A 72 -19.25 -15.94 14.22
N GLY A 73 -18.11 -16.32 14.81
CA GLY A 73 -17.10 -15.38 15.30
C GLY A 73 -16.54 -14.49 14.18
N VAL A 74 -16.21 -15.08 13.03
CA VAL A 74 -15.77 -14.34 11.84
C VAL A 74 -16.84 -13.35 11.38
N LEU A 75 -18.11 -13.75 11.33
CA LEU A 75 -19.21 -12.87 10.93
C LEU A 75 -19.43 -11.72 11.91
N VAL A 76 -19.35 -11.99 13.21
CA VAL A 76 -19.48 -10.95 14.26
C VAL A 76 -18.36 -9.94 14.14
N ILE A 77 -17.11 -10.38 13.98
CA ILE A 77 -15.95 -9.49 13.82
C ILE A 77 -16.03 -8.71 12.51
N ALA A 78 -16.45 -9.34 11.41
CA ALA A 78 -16.62 -8.68 10.13
C ALA A 78 -17.68 -7.57 10.21
N LEU A 79 -18.85 -7.86 10.78
CA LEU A 79 -19.91 -6.89 10.96
C LEU A 79 -19.47 -5.73 11.86
N TRP A 80 -18.86 -6.04 13.01
CA TRP A 80 -18.34 -5.03 13.92
C TRP A 80 -17.31 -4.12 13.24
N THR A 81 -16.35 -4.71 12.53
CA THR A 81 -15.30 -3.95 11.83
C THR A 81 -15.88 -3.06 10.75
N ILE A 82 -16.81 -3.56 9.92
CA ILE A 82 -17.43 -2.75 8.86
C ILE A 82 -18.20 -1.57 9.46
N VAL A 83 -19.03 -1.81 10.48
CA VAL A 83 -19.85 -0.76 11.09
C VAL A 83 -18.99 0.25 11.83
N ALA A 84 -18.04 -0.21 12.66
CA ALA A 84 -17.20 0.66 13.47
C ALA A 84 -16.24 1.47 12.61
N SER A 85 -15.56 0.85 11.64
CA SER A 85 -14.67 1.56 10.72
C SER A 85 -15.45 2.51 9.82
N GLY A 86 -16.59 2.07 9.27
CA GLY A 86 -17.45 2.94 8.45
C GLY A 86 -17.93 4.17 9.21
N ALA A 87 -18.37 4.01 10.47
CA ALA A 87 -18.75 5.14 11.31
C ALA A 87 -17.55 6.05 11.63
N THR A 88 -16.39 5.46 11.94
CA THR A 88 -15.17 6.21 12.26
C THR A 88 -14.70 7.04 11.07
N PHE A 89 -14.61 6.44 9.88
CA PHE A 89 -14.20 7.15 8.67
C PHE A 89 -15.22 8.18 8.22
N ALA A 90 -16.53 7.91 8.35
CA ALA A 90 -17.55 8.92 8.05
C ALA A 90 -17.47 10.14 8.96
N VAL A 91 -17.20 9.92 10.27
CA VAL A 91 -16.98 11.04 11.21
C VAL A 91 -15.68 11.77 10.89
N ALA A 92 -14.59 11.04 10.62
CA ALA A 92 -13.31 11.66 10.29
C ALA A 92 -13.39 12.47 8.98
N ASP A 93 -14.08 11.97 7.96
CA ASP A 93 -14.30 12.67 6.70
C ASP A 93 -15.11 13.95 6.90
N ALA A 94 -16.14 13.91 7.74
CA ALA A 94 -16.94 15.09 8.06
C ALA A 94 -16.19 16.17 8.85
N VAL A 95 -15.19 15.80 9.66
CA VAL A 95 -14.42 16.73 10.50
C VAL A 95 -13.16 17.25 9.80
N PHE A 96 -12.45 16.37 9.10
CA PHE A 96 -11.12 16.66 8.55
C PHE A 96 -11.06 16.65 7.02
N GLY A 97 -11.96 15.91 6.36
CA GLY A 97 -11.82 15.53 4.96
C GLY A 97 -10.71 14.48 4.79
N LEU A 98 -11.06 13.27 4.37
CA LEU A 98 -10.07 12.17 4.25
C LEU A 98 -9.43 12.07 2.86
N ARG A 99 -10.06 12.63 1.83
CA ARG A 99 -9.58 12.59 0.45
C ARG A 99 -9.17 13.99 0.01
N VAL A 100 -7.99 14.09 -0.59
CA VAL A 100 -7.47 15.32 -1.21
C VAL A 100 -8.32 15.75 -2.40
N SER A 101 -8.11 16.97 -2.88
CA SER A 101 -8.79 17.46 -4.09
C SER A 101 -8.40 16.63 -5.31
N GLU A 102 -9.26 16.58 -6.34
CA GLU A 102 -8.96 15.83 -7.58
C GLU A 102 -7.72 16.38 -8.31
N GLU A 103 -7.47 17.69 -8.21
CA GLU A 103 -6.27 18.34 -8.73
C GLU A 103 -5.00 17.83 -8.02
N GLU A 104 -5.03 17.80 -6.69
CA GLU A 104 -3.92 17.30 -5.87
C GLU A 104 -3.73 15.77 -6.00
N GLU A 105 -4.82 15.02 -6.20
CA GLU A 105 -4.77 13.59 -6.50
C GLU A 105 -4.08 13.33 -7.86
N MET A 106 -4.25 14.23 -8.84
CA MET A 106 -3.57 14.15 -10.15
C MET A 106 -2.11 14.59 -10.10
N GLU A 107 -1.78 15.60 -9.30
CA GLU A 107 -0.40 16.08 -9.11
C GLU A 107 0.44 15.07 -8.32
N GLY A 108 -0.20 14.35 -7.39
CA GLY A 108 0.41 13.35 -6.52
C GLY A 108 0.68 13.90 -5.12
N LEU A 109 0.39 13.10 -4.10
CA LEU A 109 0.49 13.52 -2.68
C LEU A 109 1.92 13.91 -2.25
N ASP A 110 2.95 13.35 -2.89
CA ASP A 110 4.34 13.71 -2.59
C ASP A 110 4.60 15.19 -2.96
N GLN A 111 4.07 15.66 -4.09
CA GLN A 111 4.20 17.06 -4.51
C GLN A 111 3.24 17.97 -3.72
N GLY A 112 1.96 17.58 -3.60
CA GLY A 112 0.92 18.38 -2.92
C GLY A 112 1.18 18.60 -1.42
N GLU A 113 1.55 17.55 -0.69
CA GLU A 113 1.74 17.63 0.76
C GLU A 113 3.18 17.90 1.19
N HIS A 114 4.17 17.41 0.43
CA HIS A 114 5.58 17.46 0.83
C HIS A 114 6.43 18.40 -0.05
N GLY A 115 5.92 18.88 -1.19
CA GLY A 115 6.65 19.75 -2.11
C GLY A 115 7.88 19.07 -2.72
N VAL A 116 7.87 17.74 -2.80
CA VAL A 116 8.98 16.93 -3.30
C VAL A 116 8.47 15.97 -4.35
N THR A 117 9.18 15.86 -5.47
CA THR A 117 8.92 14.81 -6.45
C THR A 117 9.42 13.45 -5.96
N THR A 118 8.63 12.39 -6.15
CA THR A 118 8.96 11.01 -5.77
C THR A 118 10.26 10.52 -6.39
N TYR A 119 10.58 10.97 -7.60
CA TYR A 119 11.79 10.57 -8.34
C TYR A 119 12.42 11.73 -9.12
N PRO A 120 13.14 12.64 -8.44
CA PRO A 120 13.73 13.82 -9.06
C PRO A 120 14.71 13.50 -10.19
N GLU A 121 15.38 12.35 -10.13
CA GLU A 121 16.34 11.91 -11.14
C GLU A 121 15.71 11.54 -12.50
N PHE A 122 14.39 11.34 -12.58
CA PHE A 122 13.69 11.04 -13.84
C PHE A 122 12.88 12.23 -14.38
N ILE A 123 12.74 13.30 -13.61
CA ILE A 123 12.15 14.55 -14.08
C ILE A 123 13.29 15.40 -14.63
N GLY A 124 13.44 15.41 -15.96
CA GLY A 124 14.40 16.27 -16.63
C GLY A 124 14.19 17.75 -16.24
N ASP A 125 15.27 18.54 -16.33
CA ASP A 125 15.38 19.95 -15.91
C ASP A 125 14.51 20.95 -16.74
N THR A 126 13.34 20.53 -17.22
CA THR A 126 12.50 21.25 -18.19
C THR A 126 11.19 21.77 -17.62
N GLY A 127 10.99 21.72 -16.29
CA GLY A 127 9.86 22.33 -15.59
C GLY A 127 10.19 23.70 -14.97
N PRO A 128 9.19 24.57 -14.70
CA PRO A 128 9.40 25.84 -13.99
C PRO A 128 9.98 25.69 -12.57
N GLU A 129 9.94 24.46 -12.02
CA GLU A 129 10.61 24.00 -10.79
C GLU A 129 12.14 24.15 -10.84
N SER A 130 12.74 24.18 -12.03
CA SER A 130 14.18 24.46 -12.22
C SER A 130 14.61 25.81 -11.60
N ALA A 131 13.67 26.75 -11.45
CA ALA A 131 13.92 28.07 -10.87
C ALA A 131 13.75 28.13 -9.33
N LEU A 132 13.18 27.11 -8.68
CA LEU A 132 12.90 27.09 -7.25
C LEU A 132 13.88 26.17 -6.50
N GLY A 133 15.13 26.61 -6.42
CA GLY A 133 15.98 26.40 -5.24
C GLY A 133 16.10 24.97 -4.69
N ARG A 134 16.74 24.08 -5.45
CA ARG A 134 17.75 23.11 -4.99
C ARG A 134 17.45 22.35 -3.68
N GLY A 135 16.65 21.28 -3.78
CA GLY A 135 16.75 20.11 -2.91
C GLY A 135 17.89 19.20 -3.39
N VAL A 136 18.85 18.92 -2.52
CA VAL A 136 20.15 18.31 -2.83
C VAL A 136 20.01 16.86 -3.34
N ALA A 137 20.25 16.68 -4.64
CA ALA A 137 20.90 15.49 -5.17
C ALA A 137 22.14 15.97 -5.95
N ASP A 138 23.32 15.55 -5.52
CA ASP A 138 24.62 15.84 -6.16
C ASP A 138 24.81 14.98 -7.44
N GLY A 139 23.72 14.78 -8.18
CA GLY A 139 23.70 14.04 -9.42
C GLY A 139 24.07 15.00 -10.55
N GLY A 140 25.37 15.21 -10.77
CA GLY A 140 25.85 15.85 -11.99
C GLY A 140 25.24 15.19 -13.22
N ASN A 141 25.22 15.90 -14.36
CA ASN A 141 24.58 15.43 -15.61
C ASN A 141 24.94 13.97 -15.94
N ILE A 142 24.04 13.03 -15.61
CA ILE A 142 24.25 11.60 -15.84
C ILE A 142 23.81 11.31 -17.27
N LYS A 143 24.76 10.91 -18.11
CA LYS A 143 24.46 10.40 -19.45
C LYS A 143 23.85 8.99 -19.34
N THR A 144 22.95 8.64 -20.26
CA THR A 144 22.30 7.32 -20.32
C THR A 144 23.26 6.14 -20.58
N ASP A 145 24.56 6.42 -20.77
CA ASP A 145 25.63 5.43 -20.91
C ASP A 145 26.41 5.19 -19.60
N GLY A 146 26.04 5.84 -18.50
CA GLY A 146 26.71 5.71 -17.20
C GLY A 146 27.93 6.60 -17.01
N GLY A 147 28.18 7.58 -17.89
CA GLY A 147 29.22 8.60 -17.70
C GLY A 147 28.72 9.84 -16.96
N VAL A 148 29.53 10.34 -16.01
CA VAL A 148 29.39 11.67 -15.38
C VAL A 148 30.26 12.67 -16.16
N THR A 149 29.73 13.85 -16.49
CA THR A 149 30.56 14.97 -16.96
C THR A 149 30.90 15.86 -15.77
N ASP A 150 32.15 15.79 -15.31
CA ASP A 150 32.75 16.88 -14.54
C ASP A 150 33.16 17.97 -15.54
N ASP A 151 32.38 19.05 -15.66
CA ASP A 151 32.83 20.25 -16.38
C ASP A 151 33.21 21.34 -15.35
N PRO A 152 34.51 21.61 -15.14
CA PRO A 152 34.96 22.68 -14.26
C PRO A 152 35.06 24.05 -14.97
N ALA A 153 34.56 24.22 -16.20
CA ALA A 153 34.76 25.46 -16.97
C ALA A 153 33.61 26.47 -16.80
N ALA A 154 33.40 26.99 -15.58
CA ALA A 154 32.64 28.21 -15.36
C ALA A 154 33.08 28.94 -14.08
N ASP A 155 34.39 29.15 -13.91
CA ASP A 155 34.95 30.06 -12.89
C ASP A 155 36.14 30.84 -13.46
N ASP A 156 35.85 32.05 -13.95
CA ASP A 156 36.58 33.29 -13.69
C ASP A 156 36.10 34.34 -14.73
N GLY A 157 35.55 35.48 -14.33
CA GLY A 157 36.28 36.52 -13.62
C GLY A 157 36.42 37.70 -14.58
N GLY A 158 35.36 38.51 -14.67
CA GLY A 158 35.38 39.73 -15.48
C GLY A 158 36.54 40.65 -15.08
N VAL A 159 37.28 41.13 -16.07
CA VAL A 159 38.14 42.32 -15.98
C VAL A 159 37.88 43.17 -17.23
N SER A 160 37.66 44.45 -16.98
CA SER A 160 37.16 45.51 -17.86
C SER A 160 38.06 45.89 -19.05
N ASP A 161 37.42 46.42 -20.09
CA ASP A 161 38.03 47.17 -21.21
C ASP A 161 38.71 48.49 -20.77
N GLU A 162 39.70 48.89 -21.58
CA GLU A 162 40.50 50.14 -21.63
C GLU A 162 41.73 50.31 -20.71
#